data_AF-A0A2V8G2F6-F1
#
_entry.id   AF-A0A2V8G2F6-F1
#
_cell.length_a   1.000
_cell.length_b   1.000
_cell.length_c   1.000
_cell.angle_alpha   90.00
_cell.angle_beta   90.00
_cell.angle_gamma   90.00
#
_symmetry.space_group_name_H-M   'P 1'
#
loop_
_entity.id
_entity.type
_entity.pdbx_description
1 polymer ?
#
loop_
_entity_poly.entity_id
_entity_poly.type
_entity_poly.pdbx_seq_one_letter_code
_entity_poly.pdbx_strand_id
1 'polypeptide(L)'
;MPKVFSLALHAAATAVARRDVTSPATLTVIDFSRPSTTRRLWVYDLRSHELVLEDLVSHGRGSGRTLPTMFSNDPGSNQSSLGVFRTADAYVGKNGYSLRLDGLEPAINGRARERAIVMHGA
;
A
#
# COMPACT_ATOMS: atom_id res chain seq x y z
N MET A 1 -1.14 -9.16 18.88
CA MET A 1 -0.90 -8.10 17.88
C MET A 1 -2.16 -7.90 17.05
N PRO A 2 -2.48 -6.67 16.62
CA PRO A 2 -3.59 -6.44 15.70
C PRO A 2 -3.44 -7.29 14.42
N LYS A 3 -4.54 -7.88 13.94
CA LYS A 3 -4.57 -8.85 12.84
C LYS A 3 -3.85 -8.35 11.58
N VAL A 4 -3.93 -7.06 11.28
CA VAL A 4 -3.33 -6.45 10.08
C VAL A 4 -1.80 -6.56 10.05
N PHE A 5 -1.12 -6.43 11.19
CA PHE A 5 0.35 -6.50 11.23
C PHE A 5 0.86 -7.92 11.00
N SER A 6 0.19 -8.93 11.56
CA SER A 6 0.49 -10.34 11.30
C SER A 6 0.32 -10.68 9.82
N LEU A 7 -0.75 -10.18 9.19
CA LEU A 7 -0.98 -10.34 7.75
C LEU A 7 0.11 -9.65 6.93
N ALA A 8 0.47 -8.41 7.27
CA ALA A 8 1.49 -7.64 6.56
C ALA A 8 2.88 -8.29 6.64
N LEU A 9 3.28 -8.77 7.83
CA LEU A 9 4.54 -9.48 8.02
C LEU A 9 4.58 -10.79 7.23
N HIS A 10 3.49 -11.56 7.26
CA HIS A 10 3.39 -12.79 6.47
C HIS A 10 3.50 -12.50 4.96
N ALA A 11 2.73 -11.52 4.47
CA ALA A 11 2.78 -11.08 3.08
C ALA A 11 4.18 -10.63 2.64
N ALA A 12 4.85 -9.82 3.46
CA ALA A 12 6.21 -9.36 3.19
C ALA A 12 7.21 -10.53 3.14
N ALA A 13 7.13 -11.46 4.10
CA ALA A 13 7.97 -12.65 4.12
C ALA A 13 7.75 -13.52 2.86
N THR A 14 6.50 -13.70 2.43
CA THR A 14 6.17 -14.42 1.19
C THR A 14 6.74 -13.73 -0.04
N ALA A 15 6.62 -12.41 -0.15
CA ALA A 15 7.18 -11.66 -1.28
C ALA A 15 8.72 -11.77 -1.36
N VAL A 16 9.41 -11.77 -0.20
CA VAL A 16 10.86 -12.02 -0.13
C VAL A 16 11.20 -13.46 -0.53
N ALA A 17 10.47 -14.45 -0.01
CA ALA A 17 10.71 -15.86 -0.33
C ALA A 17 10.52 -16.16 -1.83
N ARG A 18 9.57 -15.47 -2.47
CA ARG A 18 9.31 -15.55 -3.92
C ARG A 18 10.30 -14.75 -4.78
N ARG A 19 11.20 -13.97 -4.14
CA ARG A 19 12.13 -13.03 -4.79
C ARG A 19 11.45 -11.91 -5.57
N ASP A 20 10.19 -11.60 -5.25
CA ASP A 20 9.48 -10.46 -5.82
C ASP A 20 10.09 -9.13 -5.34
N VAL A 21 10.64 -9.14 -4.11
CA VAL A 21 11.40 -8.07 -3.48
C VAL A 21 12.66 -8.65 -2.84
N THR A 22 13.82 -8.02 -3.05
CA THR A 22 15.08 -8.45 -2.43
C THR A 22 15.47 -7.45 -1.34
N SER A 23 15.64 -7.93 -0.11
CA SER A 23 16.10 -7.14 1.06
C SER A 23 15.39 -5.78 1.22
N PRO A 24 14.07 -5.76 1.41
CA PRO A 24 13.32 -4.52 1.57
C PRO A 24 13.86 -3.72 2.76
N ALA A 25 14.07 -2.42 2.57
CA ALA A 25 14.50 -1.53 3.64
C ALA A 25 13.34 -1.16 4.58
N THR A 26 12.12 -1.07 4.06
CA THR A 26 10.95 -0.62 4.81
C THR A 26 9.73 -1.50 4.53
N LEU A 27 8.84 -1.61 5.51
CA LEU A 27 7.50 -2.18 5.36
C LEU A 27 6.45 -1.10 5.58
N THR A 28 5.62 -0.83 4.57
CA THR A 28 4.47 0.06 4.68
C THR A 28 3.19 -0.75 4.85
N VAL A 29 2.38 -0.41 5.86
CA VAL A 29 1.11 -1.08 6.18
C VAL A 29 -0.01 -0.07 6.14
N ILE A 30 -1.08 -0.36 5.40
CA ILE A 30 -2.32 0.42 5.41
C ILE A 30 -3.48 -0.46 5.86
N ASP A 31 -4.16 -0.07 6.94
CA ASP A 31 -5.33 -0.79 7.45
C ASP A 31 -6.64 -0.13 6.98
N PHE A 32 -7.15 -0.60 5.85
CA PHE A 32 -8.43 -0.12 5.31
C PHE A 32 -9.66 -0.60 6.08
N SER A 33 -9.54 -1.44 7.11
CA SER A 33 -10.66 -1.74 8.01
C SER A 33 -10.99 -0.55 8.94
N ARG A 34 -10.11 0.46 8.99
CA ARG A 34 -10.27 1.67 9.81
C ARG A 34 -10.69 2.87 8.96
N PRO A 35 -11.47 3.83 9.50
CA PRO A 35 -11.84 5.05 8.78
C PRO A 35 -10.65 5.93 8.42
N SER A 36 -10.75 6.71 7.34
CA SER A 36 -9.70 7.65 6.87
C SER A 36 -9.36 8.77 7.83
N THR A 37 -10.22 9.00 8.82
CA THR A 37 -10.03 9.96 9.92
C THR A 37 -9.21 9.40 11.08
N THR A 38 -8.73 8.17 10.97
CA THR A 38 -7.89 7.53 11.99
C THR A 38 -6.55 7.14 11.40
N ARG A 39 -5.49 7.23 12.22
CA ARG A 39 -4.14 6.81 11.82
C ARG A 39 -4.16 5.34 11.45
N ARG A 40 -3.90 5.05 10.19
CA ARG A 40 -4.04 3.72 9.59
C ARG A 40 -2.96 3.42 8.56
N LEU A 41 -1.95 4.27 8.47
CA LEU A 41 -0.72 4.08 7.71
C LEU A 41 0.43 3.97 8.70
N TRP A 42 1.24 2.93 8.56
CA TRP A 42 2.49 2.78 9.29
C TRP A 42 3.63 2.48 8.33
N VAL A 43 4.81 3.05 8.58
CA VAL A 43 6.05 2.69 7.89
C VAL A 43 7.05 2.25 8.93
N TYR A 44 7.58 1.04 8.76
CA TYR A 44 8.63 0.48 9.61
C TYR A 44 9.93 0.41 8.85
N ASP A 45 11.03 0.73 9.52
CA ASP A 45 12.38 0.39 9.06
C ASP A 45 12.65 -1.07 9.42
N LEU A 46 12.97 -1.90 8.42
CA LEU A 46 13.19 -3.33 8.59
C LEU A 46 14.61 -3.69 9.03
N ARG A 47 15.53 -2.72 9.10
CA ARG A 47 16.88 -2.91 9.62
C ARG A 47 16.94 -2.61 11.11
N SER A 48 16.34 -1.50 11.54
CA SER A 48 16.28 -1.13 12.97
C SER A 48 15.08 -1.73 13.69
N HIS A 49 14.07 -2.23 12.95
CA HIS A 49 12.78 -2.70 13.47
C HIS A 49 11.98 -1.59 14.18
N GLU A 50 12.20 -0.34 13.80
CA GLU A 50 11.53 0.82 14.40
C GLU A 50 10.38 1.34 13.54
N LEU A 51 9.39 1.92 14.22
CA LEU A 51 8.32 2.67 13.57
C LEU A 51 8.86 4.04 13.14
N VAL A 52 8.86 4.29 11.83
CA VAL A 52 9.34 5.55 11.23
C VAL A 52 8.22 6.55 11.04
N LEU A 53 7.02 6.08 10.67
CA LEU A 53 5.86 6.92 10.40
C LEU A 53 4.59 6.24 10.89
N GLU A 54 3.72 7.01 11.55
CA GLU A 54 2.33 6.67 11.77
C GLU A 54 1.45 7.87 11.35
N ASP A 55 0.57 7.67 10.36
CA ASP A 55 -0.20 8.77 9.80
C ASP A 55 -1.60 8.38 9.31
N LEU A 56 -2.37 9.40 8.93
CA LEU A 56 -3.58 9.30 8.12
C LEU A 56 -3.20 8.95 6.67
N VAL A 57 -4.13 8.32 5.96
CA VAL A 57 -4.00 8.07 4.52
C VAL A 57 -5.37 8.04 3.87
N SER A 58 -5.48 8.61 2.68
CA SER A 58 -6.69 8.59 1.87
C SER A 58 -6.87 7.24 1.15
N HIS A 59 -7.99 7.08 0.46
CA HIS A 59 -8.22 5.96 -0.46
C HIS A 59 -8.91 6.49 -1.72
N GLY A 60 -8.99 5.66 -2.76
CA GLY A 60 -9.62 6.05 -4.02
C GLY A 60 -11.09 6.46 -3.84
N ARG A 61 -11.53 7.53 -4.50
CA ARG A 61 -12.89 8.09 -4.36
C ARG A 61 -14.01 7.07 -4.65
N GLY A 62 -13.72 6.02 -5.42
CA GLY A 62 -14.67 4.96 -5.73
C GLY A 62 -14.81 3.90 -4.64
N SER A 63 -13.98 3.96 -3.58
CA SER A 63 -13.91 2.92 -2.54
C SER A 63 -14.90 3.11 -1.39
N GLY A 64 -15.56 4.26 -1.30
CA GLY A 64 -16.46 4.59 -0.19
C GLY A 64 -16.29 6.04 0.26
N ARG A 65 -16.82 6.34 1.46
CA ARG A 65 -16.67 7.65 2.11
C ARG A 65 -15.55 7.60 3.15
N THR A 66 -15.86 7.77 4.43
CA THR A 66 -14.85 7.73 5.49
C THR A 66 -14.25 6.33 5.65
N LEU A 67 -15.08 5.30 5.55
CA LEU A 67 -14.66 3.90 5.57
C LEU A 67 -14.74 3.35 4.14
N PRO A 68 -13.64 2.81 3.58
CA PRO A 68 -13.69 2.15 2.30
C PRO A 68 -14.32 0.77 2.44
N THR A 69 -15.28 0.45 1.57
CA THR A 69 -15.98 -0.84 1.53
C THR A 69 -15.86 -1.54 0.18
N MET A 70 -15.30 -0.86 -0.82
CA MET A 70 -15.12 -1.37 -2.17
C MET A 70 -13.68 -1.20 -2.65
N PHE A 71 -13.18 -2.23 -3.33
CA PHE A 71 -11.84 -2.27 -3.90
C PHE A 71 -11.92 -2.96 -5.25
N SER A 72 -11.06 -2.57 -6.16
CA SER A 72 -11.05 -3.15 -7.50
C SER A 72 -9.64 -3.18 -8.07
N ASN A 73 -9.40 -4.11 -8.99
CA ASN A 73 -8.23 -4.19 -9.85
C ASN A 73 -8.50 -3.58 -11.24
N ASP A 74 -9.70 -3.05 -11.49
CA ASP A 74 -10.14 -2.61 -12.81
C ASP A 74 -9.70 -1.17 -13.10
N PRO A 75 -9.17 -0.91 -14.30
CA PRO A 75 -8.95 0.44 -14.81
C PRO A 75 -10.22 1.29 -14.74
N GLY A 76 -10.05 2.58 -14.42
CA GLY A 76 -11.16 3.54 -14.36
C GLY A 76 -12.09 3.41 -13.14
N SER A 77 -11.98 2.36 -12.31
CA SER A 77 -12.81 2.20 -11.11
C SER A 77 -12.66 3.32 -10.08
N ASN A 78 -11.53 4.04 -10.10
CA ASN A 78 -11.14 5.03 -9.10
C ASN A 78 -11.14 4.49 -7.65
N GLN A 79 -11.12 3.17 -7.50
CA GLN A 79 -11.06 2.46 -6.23
C GLN A 79 -9.60 2.18 -5.84
N SER A 80 -9.33 2.20 -4.54
CA SER A 80 -8.12 1.55 -4.02
C SER A 80 -8.12 0.07 -4.37
N SER A 81 -6.93 -0.51 -4.43
CA SER A 81 -6.73 -1.95 -4.60
C SER A 81 -6.08 -2.51 -3.33
N LEU A 82 -6.50 -3.69 -2.91
CA LEU A 82 -5.95 -4.38 -1.76
C LEU A 82 -4.68 -5.15 -2.14
N GLY A 83 -4.06 -5.78 -1.15
CA GLY A 83 -3.01 -6.75 -1.39
C GLY A 83 -1.59 -6.20 -1.27
N VAL A 84 -0.63 -7.01 -1.72
CA VAL A 84 0.80 -6.73 -1.57
C VAL A 84 1.32 -5.93 -2.76
N PHE A 85 2.01 -4.84 -2.47
CA PHE A 85 2.66 -3.98 -3.46
C PHE A 85 4.16 -3.93 -3.23
N ARG A 86 4.92 -3.84 -4.33
CA ARG A 86 6.32 -3.42 -4.32
C ARG A 86 6.38 -1.94 -4.70
N THR A 87 7.09 -1.14 -3.90
CA THR A 87 7.48 0.21 -4.30
C THR A 87 8.56 0.14 -5.37
N ALA A 88 8.30 0.80 -6.49
CA ALA A 88 9.20 0.86 -7.63
C ALA A 88 9.80 2.28 -7.72
N ASP A 89 9.86 2.84 -8.93
CA ASP A 89 10.53 4.11 -9.19
C ASP A 89 9.83 5.29 -8.50
N ALA A 90 10.65 6.16 -7.91
CA ALA A 90 10.24 7.48 -7.48
C ALA A 90 10.15 8.44 -8.66
N TYR A 91 9.23 9.40 -8.59
CA TYR A 91 9.15 10.52 -9.52
C TYR A 91 8.54 11.74 -8.84
N VAL A 92 8.75 12.92 -9.42
CA VAL A 92 8.09 14.16 -8.98
C VAL A 92 6.99 14.48 -9.98
N GLY A 93 5.76 14.51 -9.50
CA GLY A 93 4.58 14.86 -10.29
C GLY A 93 3.81 16.03 -9.69
N LYS A 94 2.54 16.19 -10.09
CA LYS A 94 1.66 17.24 -9.57
C LYS A 94 1.45 17.19 -8.05
N ASN A 95 1.60 16.02 -7.44
CA ASN A 95 1.47 15.79 -5.99
C ASN A 95 2.85 15.71 -5.31
N GLY A 96 3.90 16.27 -5.94
CA GLY A 96 5.26 16.19 -5.45
C GLY A 96 5.87 14.79 -5.57
N TYR A 97 6.73 14.44 -4.61
CA TYR A 97 7.42 13.15 -4.57
C TYR A 97 6.42 12.00 -4.46
N SER A 98 6.51 11.07 -5.41
CA SER A 98 5.58 9.96 -5.58
C SER A 98 6.34 8.68 -5.87
N LEU A 99 5.89 7.56 -5.31
CA LEU A 99 6.40 6.22 -5.58
C LEU A 99 5.40 5.45 -6.43
N ARG A 100 5.85 4.90 -7.55
CA ARG A 100 5.02 3.95 -8.33
C ARG A 100 4.89 2.63 -7.58
N LEU A 101 3.72 2.01 -7.68
CA LEU A 101 3.45 0.71 -7.08
C LEU A 101 3.24 -0.36 -8.15
N ASP A 102 3.94 -1.48 -7.97
CA ASP A 102 3.70 -2.71 -8.72
C ASP A 102 2.92 -3.69 -7.82
N GLY A 103 1.79 -4.19 -8.29
CA GLY A 103 1.02 -5.20 -7.55
C GLY A 103 1.62 -6.60 -7.72
N LEU A 104 1.73 -7.34 -6.62
CA LEU A 104 2.32 -8.69 -6.60
C LEU A 104 1.28 -9.82 -6.63
N GLU A 105 -0.02 -9.48 -6.67
CA GLU A 105 -1.13 -10.42 -6.65
C GLU A 105 -1.99 -10.23 -7.90
N PRO A 106 -1.75 -11.01 -8.98
CA PRO A 106 -2.33 -10.75 -10.31
C PRO A 106 -3.85 -10.55 -10.33
N ALA A 107 -4.59 -11.35 -9.55
CA ALA A 107 -6.05 -11.26 -9.47
C ALA A 107 -6.56 -10.09 -8.61
N ILE A 108 -5.74 -9.53 -7.72
CA ILE A 108 -6.16 -8.55 -6.72
C ILE A 108 -5.66 -7.15 -7.08
N ASN A 109 -4.39 -7.02 -7.44
CA ASN A 109 -3.72 -5.74 -7.70
C ASN A 109 -2.76 -5.77 -8.89
N GLY A 110 -2.76 -6.82 -9.70
CA GLY A 110 -1.84 -6.97 -10.84
C GLY A 110 -1.87 -5.82 -11.85
N ARG A 111 -2.95 -5.01 -11.90
CA ARG A 111 -3.05 -3.84 -12.78
C ARG A 111 -2.65 -2.52 -12.11
N ALA A 112 -2.03 -2.54 -10.92
CA ALA A 112 -1.68 -1.34 -10.17
C ALA A 112 -0.86 -0.32 -11.00
N ARG A 113 0.12 -0.82 -11.76
CA ARG A 113 0.99 -0.01 -12.62
C ARG A 113 0.22 0.65 -13.76
N GLU A 114 -0.59 -0.13 -14.46
CA GLU A 114 -1.47 0.33 -15.55
C GLU A 114 -2.47 1.39 -15.05
N ARG A 115 -2.97 1.20 -13.82
CA ARG A 115 -3.92 2.10 -13.15
C ARG A 115 -3.27 3.34 -12.55
N ALA A 116 -1.96 3.51 -12.73
CA ALA A 116 -1.17 4.60 -12.15
C ALA A 116 -1.38 4.76 -10.64
N ILE A 117 -1.50 3.65 -9.90
CA ILE A 117 -1.55 3.68 -8.44
C ILE A 117 -0.17 4.03 -7.92
N VAL A 118 -0.10 5.06 -7.09
CA VAL A 118 1.13 5.60 -6.52
C VAL A 118 0.92 5.91 -5.03
N MET A 119 2.01 5.92 -4.27
CA MET A 119 2.06 6.57 -2.95
C MET A 119 2.62 7.97 -3.13
N HIS A 120 2.00 8.98 -2.53
CA HIS A 120 2.51 10.36 -2.55
C HIS A 120 2.14 11.07 -1.25
N GLY A 121 2.86 12.14 -0.92
CA GLY A 121 2.48 13.05 0.17
C GLY A 121 1.20 13.81 -0.15
N ALA A 122 0.41 14.15 0.86
CA ALA A 122 -0.81 14.94 0.69
C ALA A 122 -0.50 16.38 0.26
#